data_AF-A0A1M3NDN2-F1
#
_entry.id   AF-A0A1M3NDN2-F1
#
_cell.length_a   1.000
_cell.length_b   1.000
_cell.length_c   1.000
_cell.angle_alpha   90.00
_cell.angle_beta   90.00
_cell.angle_gamma   90.00
#
_symmetry.space_group_name_H-M   'P 1'
#
loop_
_entity.id
_entity.type
_entity.pdbx_description
1 polymer ?
#
loop_
_entity_poly.entity_id
_entity_poly.type
_entity_poly.pdbx_seq_one_letter_code
_entity_poly.pdbx_strand_id
1 'polypeptide(L)'
;MMLWAAVLLATGLVACGPSFQAIYEGNARFEHCYALEENPQAPMPTKAACWRDWSERYTYGQTRDRIHYATARYVALSQAPSLPTDEALMMAAPGEAPRLSSITAPAPTNAFAPPPKVLEAAAVEGPAAPDPSDVASIPVLGVDAGTPSDAARAPTLPAASCMARCANGFQECSAKGECSGIDANAQRTKSCEACPRTYRLCMRNCFK
;
A
#
# COMPACT_ATOMS: atom_id res chain seq x y z
N MET A 1 -37.80 -22.22 -35.54
CA MET A 1 -37.81 -21.59 -34.20
C MET A 1 -36.92 -22.32 -33.17
N MET A 2 -37.00 -23.65 -33.01
CA MET A 2 -36.26 -24.37 -31.96
C MET A 2 -34.72 -24.21 -31.97
N LEU A 3 -34.06 -24.10 -33.12
CA LEU A 3 -32.59 -23.92 -33.16
C LEU A 3 -32.11 -22.61 -32.50
N TRP A 4 -32.91 -21.54 -32.51
CA TRP A 4 -32.51 -20.26 -31.92
C TRP A 4 -32.51 -20.31 -30.38
N ALA A 5 -33.39 -21.10 -29.78
CA ALA A 5 -33.41 -21.33 -28.33
C ALA A 5 -32.16 -22.08 -27.87
N ALA A 6 -31.67 -23.06 -28.65
CA ALA A 6 -30.46 -23.81 -28.31
C ALA A 6 -29.19 -22.93 -28.35
N VAL A 7 -29.07 -22.02 -29.31
CA VAL A 7 -27.91 -21.11 -29.44
C VAL A 7 -27.87 -20.08 -28.29
N LEU A 8 -29.02 -19.54 -27.88
CA LEU A 8 -29.12 -18.65 -26.71
C LEU A 8 -28.81 -19.38 -25.39
N LEU A 9 -29.21 -20.65 -25.25
CA LEU A 9 -28.90 -21.44 -24.06
C LEU A 9 -27.40 -21.80 -23.96
N ALA A 10 -26.77 -22.11 -25.09
CA ALA A 10 -25.34 -22.45 -25.15
C ALA A 10 -24.42 -21.24 -24.86
N THR A 11 -24.84 -20.02 -25.24
CA THR A 11 -24.02 -18.81 -25.03
C THR A 11 -24.06 -18.28 -23.60
N GLY A 12 -25.10 -18.59 -22.82
CA GLY A 12 -25.19 -18.19 -21.41
C GLY A 12 -24.15 -18.85 -20.48
N LEU A 13 -23.61 -20.01 -20.84
CA LEU A 13 -22.70 -20.79 -20.00
C LEU A 13 -21.23 -20.33 -20.05
N VAL A 14 -20.87 -19.43 -20.96
CA VAL A 14 -19.48 -18.98 -21.19
C VAL A 14 -19.20 -17.57 -20.62
N ALA A 15 -20.15 -16.99 -19.88
CA ALA A 15 -20.08 -15.61 -19.40
C ALA A 15 -19.17 -15.39 -18.16
N CYS A 16 -18.71 -16.46 -17.49
CA CYS A 16 -17.74 -16.37 -16.40
C CYS A 16 -16.33 -16.16 -16.94
N GLY A 17 -15.98 -14.92 -17.26
CA GLY A 17 -14.66 -14.54 -17.76
C GLY A 17 -13.50 -14.89 -16.79
N PRO A 18 -12.25 -14.88 -17.27
CA PRO A 18 -11.08 -15.35 -16.51
C PRO A 18 -10.83 -14.58 -15.19
N SER A 19 -11.35 -13.37 -15.06
CA SER A 19 -11.32 -12.60 -13.81
C SER A 19 -12.07 -13.28 -12.66
N PHE A 20 -13.20 -13.95 -12.92
CA PHE A 20 -13.94 -14.69 -11.89
C PHE A 20 -13.19 -15.95 -11.44
N GLN A 21 -12.53 -16.65 -12.37
CA GLN A 21 -11.70 -17.81 -12.04
C GLN A 21 -10.53 -17.40 -11.14
N ALA A 22 -9.82 -16.32 -11.46
CA ALA A 22 -8.72 -15.80 -10.63
C ALA A 22 -9.16 -15.45 -9.20
N ILE A 23 -10.33 -14.81 -9.02
CA ILE A 23 -10.87 -14.50 -7.70
C ILE A 23 -11.29 -15.77 -6.95
N TYR A 24 -11.93 -16.73 -7.62
CA TYR A 24 -12.33 -18.00 -7.03
C TYR A 24 -11.12 -18.84 -6.59
N GLU A 25 -10.09 -18.95 -7.44
CA GLU A 25 -8.83 -19.61 -7.10
C GLU A 25 -8.15 -18.93 -5.91
N GLY A 26 -8.11 -17.60 -5.88
CA GLY A 26 -7.56 -16.86 -4.75
C GLY A 26 -8.32 -17.11 -3.44
N ASN A 27 -9.65 -17.18 -3.49
CA ASN A 27 -10.46 -17.54 -2.33
C ASN A 27 -10.19 -18.99 -1.88
N ALA A 28 -10.20 -19.95 -2.80
CA ALA A 28 -9.93 -21.36 -2.50
C ALA A 28 -8.52 -21.57 -1.90
N ARG A 29 -7.52 -20.82 -2.39
CA ARG A 29 -6.15 -20.85 -1.84
C ARG A 29 -6.04 -20.17 -0.47
N PHE A 30 -6.84 -19.13 -0.20
CA PHE A 30 -6.89 -18.49 1.12
C PHE A 30 -7.42 -19.48 2.17
N GLU A 31 -8.58 -20.10 1.92
CA GLU A 31 -9.17 -21.09 2.83
C GLU A 31 -8.26 -22.33 2.97
N HIS A 32 -7.54 -22.71 1.91
CA HIS A 32 -6.55 -23.80 1.98
C HIS A 32 -5.39 -23.49 2.93
N CYS A 33 -4.79 -22.29 2.86
CA CYS A 33 -3.73 -21.90 3.79
C CYS A 33 -4.26 -21.76 5.23
N TYR A 34 -5.51 -21.30 5.40
CA TYR A 34 -6.18 -21.25 6.70
C TYR A 34 -6.34 -22.65 7.32
N ALA A 35 -6.91 -23.60 6.59
CA ALA A 35 -7.07 -24.99 7.07
C ALA A 35 -5.72 -25.72 7.26
N LEU A 36 -4.71 -25.42 6.43
CA LEU A 36 -3.35 -25.94 6.60
C LEU A 36 -2.70 -25.44 7.91
N GLU A 37 -3.06 -24.24 8.35
CA GLU A 37 -2.55 -23.65 9.58
C GLU A 37 -3.15 -24.29 10.83
N GLU A 38 -4.44 -24.62 10.82
CA GLU A 38 -5.13 -25.35 11.89
C GLU A 38 -4.58 -26.78 12.06
N ASN A 39 -3.98 -27.37 11.02
CA ASN A 39 -3.40 -28.70 11.08
C ASN A 39 -2.16 -28.74 12.00
N PRO A 40 -2.18 -29.48 13.13
CA PRO A 40 -1.04 -29.55 14.05
C PRO A 40 0.15 -30.36 13.50
N GLN A 41 -0.07 -31.20 12.48
CA GLN A 41 0.97 -32.01 11.84
C GLN A 41 1.74 -31.24 10.75
N ALA A 42 1.25 -30.09 10.30
CA ALA A 42 1.93 -29.27 9.32
C ALA A 42 3.03 -28.42 9.99
N PRO A 43 4.30 -28.48 9.53
CA PRO A 43 5.39 -27.73 10.14
C PRO A 43 5.30 -26.23 9.83
N MET A 44 5.71 -25.37 10.77
CA MET A 44 5.59 -23.91 10.65
C MET A 44 6.17 -23.31 9.35
N PRO A 45 7.34 -23.74 8.83
CA PRO A 45 7.85 -23.24 7.55
C PRO A 45 6.91 -23.49 6.36
N THR A 46 6.17 -24.60 6.36
CA THR A 46 5.18 -24.92 5.31
C THR A 46 3.94 -24.03 5.42
N LYS A 47 3.49 -23.73 6.66
CA LYS A 47 2.41 -22.76 6.92
C LYS A 47 2.80 -21.35 6.45
N ALA A 48 4.00 -20.90 6.83
CA ALA A 48 4.55 -19.61 6.40
C ALA A 48 4.69 -19.54 4.86
N ALA A 49 5.19 -20.61 4.23
CA ALA A 49 5.31 -20.68 2.77
C ALA A 49 3.96 -20.55 2.07
N CYS A 50 2.89 -21.19 2.58
CA CYS A 50 1.54 -21.08 2.01
C CYS A 50 1.05 -19.62 2.02
N TRP A 51 1.20 -18.92 3.14
CA TRP A 51 0.76 -17.51 3.23
C TRP A 51 1.57 -16.56 2.36
N ARG A 52 2.89 -16.77 2.26
CA ARG A 52 3.74 -16.04 1.30
C ARG A 52 3.25 -16.24 -0.13
N ASP A 53 3.13 -17.51 -0.54
CA ASP A 53 2.70 -17.95 -1.86
C ASP A 53 1.33 -17.36 -2.26
N TRP A 54 0.40 -17.32 -1.29
CA TRP A 54 -0.88 -16.65 -1.45
C TRP A 54 -0.74 -15.15 -1.69
N SER A 55 0.02 -14.46 -0.83
CA SER A 55 0.19 -13.00 -0.88
C SER A 55 0.94 -12.51 -2.12
N GLU A 56 1.78 -13.34 -2.74
CA GLU A 56 2.51 -13.00 -3.96
C GLU A 56 1.64 -13.11 -5.22
N ARG A 57 0.70 -14.06 -5.27
CA ARG A 57 0.05 -14.47 -6.54
C ARG A 57 -1.47 -14.35 -6.58
N TYR A 58 -2.14 -14.28 -5.44
CA TYR A 58 -3.61 -14.41 -5.36
C TYR A 58 -4.32 -13.16 -4.83
N THR A 59 -3.64 -12.02 -4.77
CA THR A 59 -4.18 -10.74 -4.25
C THR A 59 -5.11 -10.00 -5.21
N TYR A 60 -5.14 -10.38 -6.50
CA TYR A 60 -6.02 -9.75 -7.48
C TYR A 60 -7.51 -9.94 -7.12
N GLY A 61 -8.24 -8.83 -6.98
CA GLY A 61 -9.66 -8.85 -6.63
C GLY A 61 -9.95 -9.25 -5.18
N GLN A 62 -8.94 -9.44 -4.34
CA GLN A 62 -9.10 -9.73 -2.91
C GLN A 62 -9.38 -8.47 -2.10
N THR A 63 -10.02 -8.66 -0.94
CA THR A 63 -10.28 -7.58 0.01
C THR A 63 -9.01 -7.17 0.75
N ARG A 64 -8.92 -5.89 1.16
CA ARG A 64 -7.73 -5.33 1.82
C ARG A 64 -7.41 -6.06 3.14
N ASP A 65 -8.44 -6.46 3.88
CA ASP A 65 -8.36 -7.27 5.09
C ASP A 65 -7.73 -8.65 4.84
N ARG A 66 -8.15 -9.40 3.81
CA ARG A 66 -7.52 -10.69 3.44
C ARG A 66 -6.04 -10.54 3.09
N ILE A 67 -5.69 -9.48 2.36
CA ILE A 67 -4.30 -9.16 2.02
C ILE A 67 -3.49 -8.88 3.30
N HIS A 68 -3.96 -7.98 4.18
CA HIS A 68 -3.29 -7.68 5.44
C HIS A 68 -3.17 -8.91 6.36
N TYR A 69 -4.21 -9.74 6.44
CA TYR A 69 -4.20 -10.98 7.21
C TYR A 69 -3.09 -11.92 6.74
N ALA A 70 -3.06 -12.25 5.44
CA ALA A 70 -2.06 -13.16 4.89
C ALA A 70 -0.62 -12.64 5.07
N THR A 71 -0.38 -11.35 4.82
CA THR A 71 0.95 -10.74 5.01
C THR A 71 1.36 -10.75 6.49
N ALA A 72 0.49 -10.32 7.41
CA ALA A 72 0.79 -10.35 8.84
C ALA A 72 1.03 -11.78 9.34
N ARG A 73 0.30 -12.76 8.79
CA ARG A 73 0.41 -14.16 9.17
C ARG A 73 1.71 -14.80 8.69
N TYR A 74 2.12 -14.51 7.46
CA TYR A 74 3.45 -14.88 6.97
C TYR A 74 4.56 -14.32 7.86
N VAL A 75 4.47 -13.04 8.25
CA VAL A 75 5.46 -12.41 9.15
C VAL A 75 5.51 -13.11 10.51
N ALA A 76 4.36 -13.35 11.16
CA ALA A 76 4.31 -14.04 12.46
C ALA A 76 4.89 -15.47 12.39
N LEU A 77 4.50 -16.25 11.38
CA LEU A 77 4.97 -17.64 11.21
C LEU A 77 6.44 -17.73 10.78
N SER A 78 6.98 -16.73 10.08
CA SER A 78 8.41 -16.68 9.73
C SER A 78 9.30 -16.27 10.91
N GLN A 79 8.77 -15.56 11.90
CA GLN A 79 9.47 -15.14 13.12
C GLN A 79 9.35 -16.14 14.28
N ALA A 80 8.37 -17.05 14.25
CA ALA A 80 8.20 -18.09 15.26
C ALA A 80 9.46 -18.95 15.58
N PRO A 81 10.38 -19.24 14.62
CA PRO A 81 11.63 -19.95 14.94
C PRO A 81 12.67 -19.14 15.72
N SER A 82 12.55 -17.81 15.73
CA SER A 82 13.51 -16.88 16.36
C SER A 82 13.07 -16.35 17.72
N LEU A 83 11.87 -16.73 18.17
CA LEU A 83 11.29 -16.33 19.45
C LEU A 83 11.32 -17.52 20.43
N PRO A 84 11.73 -17.35 21.70
CA PRO A 84 11.44 -18.29 22.79
C PRO A 84 10.06 -18.94 22.67
N THR A 85 9.98 -20.26 22.88
CA THR A 85 8.84 -21.07 22.41
C THR A 85 7.47 -20.67 22.99
N ASP A 86 7.43 -19.98 24.12
CA ASP A 86 6.20 -19.49 24.77
C ASP A 86 5.64 -18.25 24.06
N GLU A 87 6.49 -17.23 23.78
CA GLU A 87 6.06 -16.02 23.08
C GLU A 87 5.83 -16.27 21.58
N ALA A 88 6.54 -17.22 20.98
CA ALA A 88 6.29 -17.69 19.62
C ALA A 88 4.87 -18.27 19.45
N LEU A 89 4.36 -19.00 20.45
CA LEU A 89 3.02 -19.57 20.44
C LEU A 89 1.95 -18.48 20.58
N MET A 90 2.17 -17.52 21.49
CA MET A 90 1.25 -16.42 21.76
C MET A 90 1.15 -15.44 20.57
N MET A 91 2.29 -15.09 19.96
CA MET A 91 2.35 -14.27 18.74
C MET A 91 1.85 -15.00 17.50
N ALA A 92 1.71 -16.33 17.58
CA ALA A 92 1.07 -17.14 16.56
C ALA A 92 -0.46 -17.29 16.77
N ALA A 93 -1.10 -16.60 17.72
CA ALA A 93 -2.56 -16.61 17.84
C ALA A 93 -3.25 -15.81 16.70
N PRO A 94 -4.43 -16.23 16.18
CA PRO A 94 -5.18 -15.45 15.21
C PRO A 94 -5.66 -14.11 15.79
N GLY A 95 -5.24 -12.99 15.17
CA GLY A 95 -5.67 -11.64 15.52
C GLY A 95 -4.58 -10.75 16.13
N GLU A 96 -3.58 -11.34 16.78
CA GLU A 96 -2.51 -10.59 17.46
C GLU A 96 -1.31 -10.40 16.52
N ALA A 97 -1.36 -9.35 15.69
CA ALA A 97 -0.23 -9.01 14.83
C ALA A 97 0.91 -8.40 15.68
N PRO A 98 2.16 -8.91 15.60
CA PRO A 98 3.30 -8.36 16.32
C PRO A 98 3.50 -6.86 16.07
N ARG A 99 3.15 -6.03 17.06
CA ARG A 99 3.56 -4.62 17.11
C ARG A 99 5.04 -4.58 17.49
N LEU A 100 5.94 -4.84 16.55
CA LEU A 100 7.42 -4.80 16.72
C LEU A 100 7.98 -3.42 17.12
N SER A 101 7.13 -2.47 17.48
CA SER A 101 7.50 -1.16 17.99
C SER A 101 6.43 -0.71 18.98
N SER A 102 6.75 -0.72 20.27
CA SER A 102 6.04 0.10 21.24
C SER A 102 6.40 1.56 20.96
N ILE A 103 5.63 2.21 20.09
CA ILE A 103 5.75 3.65 19.83
C ILE A 103 5.14 4.39 21.02
N THR A 104 5.87 4.40 22.14
CA THR A 104 5.58 5.28 23.27
C THR A 104 6.03 6.69 22.87
N ALA A 105 5.12 7.44 22.25
CA ALA A 105 5.35 8.85 22.00
C ALA A 105 5.54 9.58 23.35
N PRO A 106 6.60 10.39 23.52
CA PRO A 106 6.74 11.24 24.69
C PRO A 106 5.51 12.14 24.86
N ALA A 107 5.12 12.44 26.10
CA ALA A 107 4.01 13.35 26.36
C ALA A 107 4.25 14.70 25.66
N PRO A 108 3.25 15.25 24.94
CA PRO A 108 3.44 16.46 24.14
C PRO A 108 3.76 17.64 25.06
N THR A 109 4.96 18.20 24.93
CA THR A 109 5.43 19.33 25.76
C THR A 109 4.83 20.67 25.33
N ASN A 110 4.41 20.80 24.06
CA ASN A 110 3.72 21.98 23.52
C ASN A 110 2.96 21.60 22.23
N ALA A 111 1.76 22.15 22.02
CA ALA A 111 0.93 21.93 20.83
C ALA A 111 1.51 22.53 19.53
N PHE A 112 2.45 23.48 19.63
CA PHE A 112 3.13 24.11 18.48
C PHE A 112 4.55 23.58 18.24
N ALA A 113 5.04 22.65 19.07
CA ALA A 113 6.33 22.03 18.82
C ALA A 113 6.23 20.99 17.68
N PRO A 114 7.18 20.94 16.74
CA PRO A 114 7.23 19.83 15.78
C PRO A 114 7.44 18.51 16.55
N PRO A 115 6.81 17.40 16.12
CA PRO A 115 6.92 16.13 16.82
C PRO A 115 8.39 15.67 16.87
N PRO A 116 8.86 15.11 18.01
CA PRO A 116 10.23 14.65 18.14
C PRO A 116 10.52 13.52 17.14
N LYS A 117 11.71 13.54 16.54
CA LYS A 117 12.15 12.50 15.60
C LYS A 117 12.35 11.19 16.36
N VAL A 118 11.42 10.26 16.21
CA VAL A 118 11.59 8.88 16.65
C VAL A 118 12.32 8.09 15.56
N LEU A 119 13.64 7.96 15.69
CA LEU A 119 14.52 6.94 15.06
C LEU A 119 15.99 7.31 15.32
N GLU A 120 16.47 7.10 16.54
CA GLU A 120 17.90 6.96 16.80
C GLU A 120 18.17 5.45 16.83
N ALA A 121 18.85 4.90 15.81
CA ALA A 121 19.23 3.50 15.81
C ALA A 121 20.32 3.27 16.85
N ALA A 122 20.01 2.52 17.91
CA ALA A 122 20.97 2.23 18.97
C ALA A 122 22.19 1.50 18.38
N ALA A 123 23.36 2.13 18.51
CA ALA A 123 24.62 1.53 18.09
C ALA A 123 24.92 0.28 18.94
N VAL A 124 25.09 -0.86 18.28
CA VAL A 124 25.59 -2.09 18.89
C VAL A 124 26.93 -2.42 18.24
N GLU A 125 28.00 -2.42 19.04
CA GLU A 125 29.33 -2.83 18.60
C GLU A 125 29.37 -4.37 18.43
N GLY A 126 29.60 -4.84 17.20
CA GLY A 126 29.69 -6.26 16.86
C GLY A 126 29.97 -6.48 15.36
N PRO A 127 30.74 -7.50 14.95
CA PRO A 127 31.48 -7.43 13.68
C PRO A 127 30.70 -7.85 12.41
N ALA A 128 30.76 -6.97 11.41
CA ALA A 128 30.87 -7.21 9.95
C ALA A 128 29.93 -8.21 9.22
N ALA A 129 28.89 -7.63 8.60
CA ALA A 129 28.28 -7.99 7.29
C ALA A 129 27.54 -9.36 7.16
N PRO A 130 26.48 -9.47 6.33
CA PRO A 130 26.47 -9.09 4.91
C PRO A 130 25.69 -7.82 4.54
N ASP A 131 25.79 -7.46 3.27
CA ASP A 131 25.25 -6.26 2.62
C ASP A 131 23.70 -6.23 2.55
N PRO A 132 23.02 -5.13 2.96
CA PRO A 132 21.57 -4.98 2.89
C PRO A 132 21.06 -4.53 1.50
N SER A 133 21.70 -4.99 0.42
CA SER A 133 21.33 -4.68 -0.97
C SER A 133 20.24 -5.62 -1.51
N ASP A 134 19.14 -5.82 -0.77
CA ASP A 134 17.95 -6.54 -1.28
C ASP A 134 16.63 -6.19 -0.54
N VAL A 135 16.45 -4.93 -0.14
CA VAL A 135 15.14 -4.42 0.33
C VAL A 135 14.65 -3.30 -0.59
N ALA A 136 13.57 -3.59 -1.30
CA ALA A 136 12.92 -2.67 -2.23
C ALA A 136 12.44 -1.39 -1.51
N SER A 137 13.18 -0.30 -1.72
CA SER A 137 12.83 1.01 -1.16
C SER A 137 11.68 1.63 -1.94
N ILE A 138 10.53 1.83 -1.29
CA ILE A 138 9.41 2.62 -1.82
C ILE A 138 9.64 4.10 -1.42
N PRO A 139 9.95 5.01 -2.35
CA PRO A 139 10.22 6.40 -1.99
C PRO A 139 8.92 7.17 -1.75
N VAL A 140 8.68 7.55 -0.49
CA VAL A 140 7.71 8.57 -0.12
C VAL A 140 8.38 9.94 -0.24
N LEU A 141 7.95 10.77 -1.19
CA LEU A 141 8.56 12.08 -1.44
C LEU A 141 8.10 13.13 -0.42
N GLY A 142 9.06 13.66 0.35
CA GLY A 142 8.95 14.86 1.18
C GLY A 142 9.73 16.05 0.60
N VAL A 143 9.55 17.22 1.22
CA VAL A 143 9.83 18.58 0.68
C VAL A 143 10.47 19.43 1.80
N ASP A 144 11.47 20.30 1.61
CA ASP A 144 12.11 20.85 0.39
C ASP A 144 13.63 21.12 0.58
N ALA A 145 14.26 21.69 -0.47
CA ALA A 145 15.40 22.62 -0.45
C ALA A 145 16.83 22.14 -0.14
N GLY A 146 17.71 22.21 -1.17
CA GLY A 146 19.11 22.63 -0.97
C GLY A 146 20.20 21.92 -1.79
N THR A 147 20.79 22.65 -2.75
CA THR A 147 22.06 22.36 -3.49
C THR A 147 22.13 21.15 -4.44
N PRO A 148 22.94 21.24 -5.52
CA PRO A 148 22.90 20.28 -6.62
C PRO A 148 23.85 19.09 -6.38
N SER A 149 23.33 17.88 -6.54
CA SER A 149 24.13 16.68 -6.77
C SER A 149 23.52 15.94 -7.95
N ASP A 150 24.36 15.45 -8.87
CA ASP A 150 23.97 14.69 -10.07
C ASP A 150 23.49 13.27 -9.69
N ALA A 151 22.41 13.21 -8.92
CA ALA A 151 21.76 11.98 -8.49
C ALA A 151 20.80 11.50 -9.59
N ALA A 152 21.27 10.53 -10.38
CA ALA A 152 20.52 9.56 -11.18
C ALA A 152 19.17 10.06 -11.73
N ARG A 153 19.17 10.43 -13.02
CA ARG A 153 17.97 10.85 -13.76
C ARG A 153 16.87 9.80 -13.70
N ALA A 154 15.95 9.96 -12.75
CA ALA A 154 14.70 9.22 -12.70
C ALA A 154 14.02 9.28 -14.08
N PRO A 155 13.42 8.18 -14.57
CA PRO A 155 12.81 8.16 -15.88
C PRO A 155 11.75 9.25 -15.94
N THR A 156 12.03 10.30 -16.72
CA THR A 156 11.13 11.45 -16.88
C THR A 156 9.79 10.92 -17.35
N LEU A 157 8.78 10.89 -16.47
CA LEU A 157 7.44 10.48 -16.86
C LEU A 157 7.04 11.34 -18.07
N PRO A 158 6.48 10.76 -19.16
CA PRO A 158 6.23 11.53 -20.39
C PRO A 158 5.32 12.75 -20.15
N ALA A 159 4.45 12.67 -19.14
CA ALA A 159 3.57 13.74 -18.69
C ALA A 159 4.20 14.76 -17.70
N ALA A 160 5.44 14.57 -17.21
CA ALA A 160 6.01 15.39 -16.13
C ALA A 160 6.04 16.89 -16.43
N SER A 161 6.45 17.27 -17.64
CA SER A 161 6.45 18.68 -18.07
C SER A 161 5.06 19.26 -18.33
N CYS A 162 4.03 18.41 -18.51
CA CYS A 162 2.64 18.82 -18.61
C CYS A 162 2.05 19.04 -17.21
N MET A 163 2.27 18.09 -16.29
CA MET A 163 1.85 18.19 -14.89
C MET A 163 2.43 19.43 -14.20
N ALA A 164 3.71 19.73 -14.43
CA ALA A 164 4.35 20.95 -13.91
C ALA A 164 3.69 22.25 -14.43
N ARG A 165 3.32 22.31 -15.72
CA ARG A 165 2.59 23.47 -16.28
C ARG A 165 1.20 23.62 -15.65
N CYS A 166 0.47 22.51 -15.47
CA CYS A 166 -0.82 22.54 -14.80
C CYS A 166 -0.70 23.01 -13.34
N ALA A 167 0.32 22.54 -12.61
CA ALA A 167 0.58 22.94 -11.23
C ALA A 167 0.89 24.45 -11.12
N ASN A 168 1.78 24.97 -11.97
CA ASN A 168 2.12 26.40 -12.00
C ASN A 168 0.89 27.26 -12.32
N GLY A 169 0.10 26.88 -13.32
CA GLY A 169 -1.14 27.59 -13.66
C GLY A 169 -2.20 27.57 -12.56
N PHE A 170 -2.24 26.50 -11.75
CA PHE A 170 -3.07 26.47 -10.54
C PHE A 170 -2.56 27.43 -9.47
N GLN A 171 -1.26 27.41 -9.16
CA GLN A 171 -0.63 28.30 -8.17
C GLN A 171 -0.83 29.78 -8.51
N GLU A 172 -0.62 30.16 -9.77
CA GLU A 172 -0.92 31.52 -10.25
C GLU A 172 -2.40 31.90 -10.09
N CYS A 173 -3.32 30.96 -10.37
CA CYS A 173 -4.76 31.19 -10.24
C CYS A 173 -5.15 31.39 -8.77
N SER A 174 -4.62 30.58 -7.85
CA SER A 174 -4.87 30.72 -6.42
C SER A 174 -4.22 31.98 -5.82
N ALA A 175 -3.04 32.37 -6.30
CA ALA A 175 -2.36 33.60 -5.87
C ALA A 175 -3.10 34.87 -6.32
N LYS A 176 -3.57 34.91 -7.58
CA LYS A 176 -4.35 36.03 -8.13
C LYS A 176 -5.74 36.20 -7.50
N GLY A 177 -6.29 35.14 -6.91
CA GLY A 177 -7.64 35.14 -6.33
C GLY A 177 -7.70 35.37 -4.82
N GLU A 178 -6.57 35.66 -4.15
CA GLU A 178 -6.44 35.69 -2.69
C GLU A 178 -7.04 34.44 -2.02
N CYS A 179 -6.83 33.25 -2.62
CA CYS A 179 -7.44 31.99 -2.18
C CYS A 179 -6.77 31.41 -0.91
N SER A 180 -6.26 32.28 -0.03
CA SER A 180 -5.49 31.97 1.16
C SER A 180 -6.40 31.73 2.37
N GLY A 181 -6.73 30.46 2.60
CA GLY A 181 -7.29 30.00 3.88
C GLY A 181 -8.71 30.46 4.16
N ILE A 182 -9.68 29.60 3.86
CA ILE A 182 -10.91 29.56 4.64
C ILE A 182 -11.32 28.09 4.83
N ASP A 183 -11.93 27.82 5.98
CA ASP A 183 -12.17 26.49 6.55
C ASP A 183 -13.03 25.57 5.67
N ALA A 184 -13.11 24.30 6.06
CA ALA A 184 -13.80 23.23 5.31
C ALA A 184 -15.32 23.45 5.05
N ASN A 185 -15.90 24.56 5.52
CA ASN A 185 -17.30 24.94 5.30
C ASN A 185 -17.47 26.41 4.84
N ALA A 186 -16.39 27.06 4.39
CA ALA A 186 -16.42 28.46 4.01
C ALA A 186 -16.60 28.65 2.50
N GLN A 187 -17.41 29.65 2.15
CA GLN A 187 -17.82 29.95 0.79
C GLN A 187 -16.63 30.43 -0.05
N ARG A 188 -15.95 29.48 -0.71
CA ARG A 188 -14.91 29.77 -1.69
C ARG A 188 -15.46 30.74 -2.73
N THR A 189 -14.80 31.89 -2.91
CA THR A 189 -15.17 32.88 -3.91
C THR A 189 -15.25 32.22 -5.30
N LYS A 190 -16.21 32.65 -6.13
CA LYS A 190 -16.45 32.02 -7.46
C LYS A 190 -15.21 31.99 -8.34
N SER A 191 -14.30 32.95 -8.18
CA SER A 191 -12.96 32.99 -8.78
C SER A 191 -12.10 31.80 -8.34
N CYS A 192 -11.96 31.56 -7.03
CA CYS A 192 -11.19 30.45 -6.48
C CYS A 192 -11.81 29.06 -6.77
N GLU A 193 -13.11 28.98 -7.07
CA GLU A 193 -13.76 27.73 -7.50
C GLU A 193 -13.41 27.33 -8.95
N ALA A 194 -13.04 28.29 -9.80
CA ALA A 194 -12.62 28.03 -11.18
C ALA A 194 -11.24 27.34 -11.25
N CYS A 195 -10.28 27.75 -10.41
CA CYS A 195 -8.91 27.23 -10.37
C CYS A 195 -8.80 25.68 -10.27
N PRO A 196 -9.49 24.97 -9.35
CA PRO A 196 -9.45 23.51 -9.30
C PRO A 196 -10.15 22.85 -10.51
N ARG A 197 -11.16 23.50 -11.12
CA ARG A 197 -11.82 22.98 -12.33
C ARG A 197 -10.87 23.03 -13.53
N THR A 198 -10.17 24.15 -13.73
CA THR A 198 -9.18 24.30 -14.81
C THR A 198 -7.97 23.38 -14.61
N TYR A 199 -7.47 23.25 -13.38
CA TYR A 199 -6.39 22.31 -13.04
C TYR A 199 -6.74 20.86 -13.40
N ARG A 200 -7.92 20.37 -13.01
CA ARG A 200 -8.38 19.01 -13.33
C ARG A 200 -8.52 18.77 -14.84
N LEU A 201 -9.00 19.77 -15.59
CA LEU A 201 -9.10 19.69 -17.05
C LEU A 201 -7.72 19.65 -17.72
N CYS A 202 -6.76 20.43 -17.21
CA CYS A 202 -5.37 20.43 -17.65
C CYS A 202 -4.72 19.06 -17.41
N MET A 203 -4.77 18.55 -16.18
CA MET A 203 -4.21 17.24 -15.80
C MET A 203 -4.80 16.09 -16.63
N ARG A 204 -6.11 16.11 -16.91
CA ARG A 204 -6.76 15.09 -17.77
C ARG A 204 -6.24 15.09 -19.21
N ASN A 205 -5.69 16.19 -19.71
CA ASN A 205 -5.10 16.26 -21.05
C ASN A 205 -3.60 15.89 -21.05
N CYS A 206 -2.96 15.70 -19.89
CA CYS A 206 -1.57 15.22 -19.81
C CYS A 206 -1.43 13.70 -20.01
N PHE A 207 -2.54 12.96 -20.03
CA PHE A 207 -2.58 11.49 -20.12
C PHE A 207 -3.52 10.99 -21.23
N LYS A 208 -3.69 11.80 -22.29
CA LYS A 208 -4.35 11.44 -23.54
C LYS A 208 -3.31 11.32 -24.64
#